data_AF-A0A4Q0M491-F1
#
_entry.id   AF-A0A4Q0M491-F1
#
_cell.length_a   1.000
_cell.length_b   1.000
_cell.length_c   1.000
_cell.angle_alpha   90.00
_cell.angle_beta   90.00
_cell.angle_gamma   90.00
#
_symmetry.space_group_name_H-M   'P 1'
#
loop_
_entity.id
_entity.type
_entity.pdbx_description
1 polymer ?
#
loop_
_entity_poly.entity_id
_entity_poly.type
_entity_poly.pdbx_seq_one_letter_code
_entity_poly.pdbx_strand_id
1 'polypeptide(L)'
;MTQAEFARRRGVSKKTVTVWKGNGLLVFGDDGLVDVDATEWNLDQRPAKYRGGVAHRPVRSAPELQPGSAAAKQKPGQAPRSEPVSADEIRTDEGPYDPDDPNLDLPAAVRRKENFLGLQRKQAVEKEAGRLVERAAAEALFFDTARDLRDAWLSWPARIAIVMADELRVDPRALTTVLTAHVQQHLAELGEPECQL
;
A
#
# COMPACT_ATOMS: atom_id res chain seq x y z
N MET A 1 -44.86 -12.89 -26.07
CA MET A 1 -44.35 -13.01 -27.47
C MET A 1 -43.11 -13.89 -27.53
N THR A 2 -42.72 -14.41 -28.71
CA THR A 2 -41.49 -15.21 -28.81
C THR A 2 -40.23 -14.33 -28.80
N GLN A 3 -39.07 -14.88 -28.44
CA GLN A 3 -37.81 -14.11 -28.41
C GLN A 3 -37.43 -13.51 -29.78
N ALA A 4 -37.71 -14.24 -30.87
CA ALA A 4 -37.42 -13.77 -32.22
C ALA A 4 -38.34 -12.62 -32.64
N GLU A 5 -39.59 -12.66 -32.18
CA GLU A 5 -40.58 -11.60 -32.39
C GLU A 5 -40.25 -10.35 -31.56
N PHE A 6 -39.82 -10.52 -30.31
CA PHE A 6 -39.33 -9.43 -29.46
C PHE A 6 -38.11 -8.73 -30.05
N ALA A 7 -37.15 -9.50 -30.58
CA ALA A 7 -35.98 -8.97 -31.28
C ALA A 7 -36.37 -8.08 -32.47
N ARG A 8 -37.31 -8.55 -33.30
CA ARG A 8 -37.83 -7.80 -34.46
C ARG A 8 -38.56 -6.53 -34.03
N ARG A 9 -39.40 -6.59 -32.99
CA ARG A 9 -40.16 -5.44 -32.49
C ARG A 9 -39.25 -4.34 -31.94
N ARG A 10 -38.18 -4.71 -31.23
CA ARG A 10 -37.22 -3.76 -30.66
C ARG A 10 -36.14 -3.31 -31.66
N GLY A 11 -36.10 -3.89 -32.86
CA GLY A 11 -35.10 -3.57 -33.89
C GLY A 11 -33.68 -4.07 -33.56
N VAL A 12 -33.55 -5.12 -32.74
CA VAL A 12 -32.26 -5.62 -32.23
C VAL A 12 -31.98 -7.03 -32.77
N SER A 13 -30.71 -7.37 -32.96
CA SER A 13 -30.30 -8.71 -33.41
C SER A 13 -30.70 -9.82 -32.43
N LYS A 14 -31.04 -11.00 -32.96
CA LYS A 14 -31.33 -12.21 -32.16
C LYS A 14 -30.19 -12.56 -31.19
N LYS A 15 -28.94 -12.32 -31.60
CA LYS A 15 -27.73 -12.52 -30.78
C LYS A 15 -27.76 -11.68 -29.50
N THR A 16 -28.21 -10.43 -29.59
CA THR A 16 -28.32 -9.54 -28.43
C THR A 16 -29.38 -10.02 -27.44
N VAL A 17 -30.50 -10.56 -27.92
CA VAL A 17 -31.55 -11.15 -27.07
C VAL A 17 -31.05 -12.40 -26.35
N THR A 18 -30.20 -13.21 -26.99
CA THR A 18 -29.53 -14.35 -26.32
C THR A 18 -28.59 -13.89 -25.21
N VAL A 19 -27.85 -12.79 -25.41
CA VAL A 19 -27.01 -12.19 -24.36
C VAL A 19 -27.86 -11.68 -23.19
N TRP A 20 -29.01 -11.04 -23.47
CA TRP A 20 -29.93 -10.60 -22.42
C TRP A 20 -30.54 -11.75 -21.63
N LYS A 21 -30.83 -12.87 -22.29
CA LYS A 21 -31.24 -14.11 -21.62
C LYS A 21 -30.14 -14.63 -20.69
N GLY A 22 -28.89 -14.69 -21.16
CA GLY A 22 -27.75 -15.13 -20.35
C GLY A 22 -27.47 -14.23 -19.14
N ASN A 23 -27.77 -12.93 -19.27
CA ASN A 23 -27.63 -11.95 -18.20
C ASN A 23 -28.86 -11.86 -17.27
N GLY A 24 -29.87 -12.73 -17.44
CA GLY A 24 -31.08 -12.75 -16.60
C GLY A 24 -32.00 -11.53 -16.77
N LEU A 25 -31.87 -10.79 -17.87
CA LEU A 25 -32.63 -9.56 -18.13
C LEU A 25 -33.97 -9.82 -18.81
N LEU A 26 -34.10 -10.98 -19.47
CA LEU A 26 -35.33 -11.39 -20.13
C LEU A 26 -36.22 -12.12 -19.12
N VAL A 27 -37.42 -11.59 -18.90
CA VAL A 27 -38.43 -12.23 -18.05
C VAL A 27 -39.36 -13.05 -18.95
N PHE A 28 -39.58 -14.31 -18.57
CA PHE A 28 -40.54 -15.18 -19.21
C PHE A 28 -41.75 -15.29 -18.28
N GLY A 29 -42.95 -15.16 -18.84
CA GLY A 29 -44.18 -15.54 -18.14
C GLY A 29 -44.35 -17.06 -18.10
N ASP A 30 -45.37 -17.51 -17.39
CA ASP A 30 -45.64 -18.93 -17.11
C ASP A 30 -45.87 -19.76 -18.39
N ASP A 31 -46.32 -19.10 -19.47
CA ASP A 31 -46.55 -19.70 -20.79
C ASP A 31 -45.25 -19.89 -21.63
N GLY A 32 -44.07 -19.62 -21.05
CA GLY A 32 -42.78 -19.69 -21.74
C GLY A 32 -42.55 -18.60 -22.79
N LEU A 33 -43.47 -17.62 -22.84
CA LEU A 33 -43.40 -16.44 -23.70
C LEU A 33 -42.72 -15.28 -22.95
N VAL A 34 -42.05 -14.41 -23.70
CA VAL A 34 -41.38 -13.21 -23.13
C VAL A 34 -42.45 -12.25 -22.62
N ASP A 35 -42.35 -11.90 -21.33
CA ASP A 35 -43.07 -10.79 -20.70
C ASP A 35 -42.40 -9.50 -21.16
N VAL A 36 -43.15 -8.75 -21.97
CA VAL A 36 -42.67 -7.56 -22.67
C VAL A 36 -42.38 -6.45 -21.68
N ASP A 37 -43.32 -6.20 -20.77
CA ASP A 37 -43.30 -5.04 -19.90
C ASP A 37 -42.23 -5.22 -18.83
N ALA A 38 -42.11 -6.42 -18.27
CA ALA A 38 -41.05 -6.75 -17.31
C ALA A 38 -39.65 -6.72 -17.97
N THR A 39 -39.52 -7.23 -19.19
CA THR A 39 -38.25 -7.23 -19.93
C THR A 39 -37.84 -5.82 -20.38
N GLU A 40 -38.78 -5.00 -20.84
CA GLU A 40 -38.52 -3.61 -21.22
C GLU A 40 -38.11 -2.77 -20.01
N TRP A 41 -38.81 -2.92 -18.87
CA TRP A 41 -38.43 -2.28 -17.62
C TRP A 41 -37.00 -2.65 -17.19
N ASN A 42 -36.62 -3.93 -17.22
CA ASN A 42 -35.27 -4.37 -16.87
C ASN A 42 -34.18 -3.76 -17.79
N LEU A 43 -34.49 -3.59 -19.07
CA LEU A 43 -33.57 -3.05 -20.07
C LEU A 43 -33.43 -1.53 -19.99
N ASP A 44 -34.50 -0.81 -19.66
CA ASP A 44 -34.52 0.66 -19.57
C ASP A 44 -33.81 1.20 -18.32
N GLN A 45 -33.64 0.36 -17.30
CA GLN A 45 -32.81 0.72 -16.14
C GLN A 45 -31.31 0.85 -16.48
N ARG A 46 -30.85 0.63 -17.72
CA ARG A 46 -29.42 0.68 -18.07
C ARG A 46 -28.91 2.13 -18.17
N PRO A 47 -27.85 2.51 -17.43
CA PRO A 47 -27.18 3.79 -17.67
C PRO A 47 -26.52 3.78 -19.06
N ALA A 48 -26.60 4.90 -19.78
CA ALA A 48 -26.12 5.02 -21.17
C ALA A 48 -24.61 4.76 -21.36
N LYS A 49 -23.80 4.76 -20.27
CA LYS A 49 -22.37 4.42 -20.30
C LYS A 49 -22.10 3.28 -19.31
N TYR A 50 -21.61 2.16 -19.85
CA TYR A 50 -21.18 1.00 -19.07
C TYR A 50 -19.71 1.17 -18.65
N ARG A 51 -19.47 1.28 -17.34
CA ARG A 51 -18.13 1.36 -16.73
C ARG A 51 -18.01 0.10 -15.89
N GLY A 52 -17.26 -0.89 -16.38
CA GLY A 52 -17.28 -2.29 -15.92
C GLY A 52 -17.42 -2.48 -14.40
N GLY A 53 -18.39 -3.31 -14.02
CA GLY A 53 -18.68 -3.73 -12.65
C GLY A 53 -19.97 -4.56 -12.60
N VAL A 54 -20.08 -5.49 -11.65
CA VAL A 54 -21.33 -6.25 -11.40
C VAL A 54 -22.26 -5.33 -10.61
N ALA A 55 -23.25 -4.75 -11.27
CA ALA A 55 -24.28 -3.97 -10.59
C ALA A 55 -25.29 -4.94 -9.93
N HIS A 56 -25.33 -4.99 -8.60
CA HIS A 56 -26.47 -5.58 -7.89
C HIS A 56 -27.72 -4.75 -8.21
N ARG A 57 -28.68 -5.35 -8.90
CA ARG A 57 -29.92 -4.68 -9.34
C ARG A 57 -31.15 -5.48 -8.93
N PRO A 58 -32.21 -4.83 -8.43
CA PRO A 58 -33.51 -5.47 -8.26
C PRO A 58 -34.11 -5.80 -9.63
N VAL A 59 -34.24 -7.10 -9.93
CA VAL A 59 -35.00 -7.62 -11.07
C VAL A 59 -36.45 -7.74 -10.63
N ARG A 60 -37.40 -7.22 -11.42
CA ARG A 60 -38.81 -7.53 -11.20
C ARG A 60 -39.12 -8.91 -11.77
N SER A 61 -39.39 -9.86 -10.90
CA SER A 61 -40.07 -11.11 -11.24
C SER A 61 -41.59 -10.90 -11.27
N ALA A 62 -42.29 -11.67 -12.11
CA ALA A 62 -43.75 -11.63 -12.21
C ALA A 62 -44.42 -11.93 -10.85
N PRO A 63 -45.62 -11.37 -10.57
CA PRO A 63 -46.31 -11.59 -9.29
C PRO A 63 -46.97 -12.98 -9.25
N GLU A 64 -46.35 -13.93 -8.54
CA GLU A 64 -46.96 -15.22 -8.26
C GLU A 64 -47.88 -15.12 -7.02
N LEU A 65 -49.19 -15.25 -7.25
CA LEU A 65 -50.20 -15.44 -6.22
C LEU A 65 -50.04 -16.84 -5.60
N GLN A 66 -49.69 -16.92 -4.32
CA GLN A 66 -49.66 -18.19 -3.60
C GLN A 66 -51.08 -18.77 -3.43
N PRO A 67 -51.20 -20.10 -3.51
CA PRO A 67 -51.91 -20.79 -2.44
C PRO A 67 -51.19 -22.05 -1.95
N GLY A 68 -51.25 -22.24 -0.63
CA GLY A 68 -51.59 -23.55 -0.05
C GLY A 68 -50.46 -24.53 0.21
N SER A 69 -50.06 -24.57 1.48
CA SER A 69 -49.28 -25.62 2.16
C SER A 69 -49.64 -27.07 1.81
N ALA A 70 -48.64 -27.93 1.62
CA ALA A 70 -48.64 -29.28 2.20
C ALA A 70 -47.24 -29.94 2.22
N ALA A 71 -46.92 -30.50 3.38
CA ALA A 71 -46.04 -31.65 3.62
C ALA A 71 -44.52 -31.47 3.48
N ALA A 72 -43.91 -31.19 4.65
CA ALA A 72 -42.54 -31.50 4.98
C ALA A 72 -42.19 -32.99 4.75
N LYS A 73 -41.11 -33.24 3.99
CA LYS A 73 -40.19 -34.36 4.24
C LYS A 73 -38.76 -33.88 4.09
N GLN A 74 -38.03 -34.00 5.19
CA GLN A 74 -36.62 -33.68 5.37
C GLN A 74 -35.71 -34.56 4.50
N LYS A 75 -34.64 -33.97 3.96
CA LYS A 75 -33.34 -34.61 3.71
C LYS A 75 -32.23 -33.56 3.86
N PRO A 76 -31.00 -33.98 4.21
CA PRO A 76 -30.25 -33.39 5.30
C PRO A 76 -29.02 -32.61 4.84
N GLY A 77 -28.43 -31.87 5.77
CA GLY A 77 -27.02 -31.52 5.74
C GLY A 77 -26.72 -30.19 5.06
N GLN A 78 -26.80 -29.13 5.86
CA GLN A 78 -26.16 -27.85 5.59
C GLN A 78 -24.65 -28.09 5.46
N ALA A 79 -24.13 -28.13 4.23
CA ALA A 79 -22.70 -28.03 3.99
C ALA A 79 -22.29 -26.56 4.15
N PRO A 80 -21.11 -26.29 4.74
CA PRO A 80 -20.77 -24.98 5.24
C PRO A 80 -20.60 -23.96 4.11
N ARG A 81 -20.98 -22.74 4.44
CA ARG A 81 -20.54 -21.48 3.83
C ARG A 81 -19.07 -21.62 3.44
N SER A 82 -18.78 -21.64 2.14
CA SER A 82 -17.39 -21.51 1.70
C SER A 82 -16.89 -20.16 2.21
N GLU A 83 -15.90 -20.24 3.08
CA GLU A 83 -15.10 -19.13 3.59
C GLU A 83 -14.53 -18.29 2.43
N PRO A 84 -14.14 -17.02 2.66
CA PRO A 84 -13.42 -16.27 1.64
C PRO A 84 -12.24 -17.13 1.20
N VAL A 85 -12.15 -17.39 -0.10
CA VAL A 85 -11.04 -18.15 -0.68
C VAL A 85 -9.76 -17.55 -0.10
N SER A 86 -9.09 -18.33 0.74
CA SER A 86 -7.79 -17.98 1.29
C SER A 86 -6.92 -17.58 0.11
N ALA A 87 -6.10 -16.54 0.26
CA ALA A 87 -5.20 -16.05 -0.79
C ALA A 87 -4.19 -17.10 -1.31
N ASP A 88 -4.27 -18.35 -0.84
CA ASP A 88 -3.41 -19.49 -1.18
C ASP A 88 -3.94 -20.39 -2.33
N GLU A 89 -5.15 -20.17 -2.87
CA GLU A 89 -5.66 -20.99 -3.99
C GLU A 89 -5.51 -20.33 -5.39
N ILE A 90 -4.53 -19.43 -5.54
CA ILE A 90 -3.84 -19.28 -6.83
C ILE A 90 -2.42 -19.82 -6.59
N ARG A 91 -2.30 -21.15 -6.53
CA ARG A 91 -1.01 -21.81 -6.64
C ARG A 91 -0.58 -21.78 -8.11
N THR A 92 -0.11 -20.63 -8.56
CA THR A 92 0.91 -20.59 -9.61
C THR A 92 2.15 -21.26 -9.03
N ASP A 93 2.71 -22.20 -9.77
CA ASP A 93 3.99 -22.84 -9.51
C ASP A 93 5.10 -21.78 -9.59
N GLU A 94 5.18 -20.91 -8.58
CA GLU A 94 6.24 -19.92 -8.47
C GLU A 94 7.26 -20.45 -7.47
N GLY A 95 8.52 -20.51 -7.92
CA GLY A 95 9.66 -20.82 -7.05
C GLY A 95 9.79 -19.81 -5.90
N PRO A 96 10.91 -19.85 -5.17
CA PRO A 96 11.18 -18.87 -4.11
C PRO A 96 10.90 -17.45 -4.63
N TYR A 97 10.08 -16.68 -3.91
CA TYR A 97 9.81 -15.29 -4.23
C TYR A 97 11.14 -14.53 -4.31
N ASP A 98 11.61 -14.29 -5.53
CA ASP A 98 12.79 -13.49 -5.78
C ASP A 98 12.34 -12.05 -5.99
N PRO A 99 12.65 -11.14 -5.04
CA PRO A 99 12.25 -9.73 -5.15
C PRO A 99 12.86 -9.04 -6.36
N ASP A 100 13.87 -9.64 -7.00
CA ASP A 100 14.61 -9.10 -8.14
C ASP A 100 14.46 -9.91 -9.43
N ASP A 101 13.54 -10.88 -9.49
CA ASP A 101 13.28 -11.66 -10.71
C ASP A 101 12.94 -10.71 -11.88
N PRO A 102 13.64 -10.78 -13.03
CA PRO A 102 13.28 -10.00 -14.21
C PRO A 102 12.09 -10.58 -15.01
N ASN A 103 11.67 -11.82 -14.76
CA ASN A 103 10.69 -12.56 -15.58
C ASN A 103 9.35 -12.81 -14.86
N LEU A 104 8.79 -11.78 -14.21
CA LEU A 104 7.46 -11.88 -13.60
C LEU A 104 6.30 -11.88 -14.62
N ASP A 105 5.22 -12.58 -14.29
CA ASP A 105 3.94 -12.44 -15.00
C ASP A 105 3.41 -11.00 -14.91
N LEU A 106 2.66 -10.56 -15.92
CA LEU A 106 2.22 -9.16 -16.09
C LEU A 106 1.50 -8.59 -14.85
N PRO A 107 0.55 -9.30 -14.20
CA PRO A 107 -0.10 -8.80 -12.99
C PRO A 107 0.88 -8.61 -11.82
N ALA A 108 1.85 -9.50 -11.66
CA ALA A 108 2.87 -9.41 -10.62
C ALA A 108 3.85 -8.27 -10.90
N ALA A 109 4.28 -8.11 -12.15
CA ALA A 109 5.14 -7.00 -12.58
C ALA A 109 4.48 -5.62 -12.37
N VAL A 110 3.19 -5.48 -12.68
CA VAL A 110 2.44 -4.23 -12.44
C VAL A 110 2.34 -3.94 -10.94
N ARG A 111 2.01 -4.95 -10.11
CA ARG A 111 1.97 -4.78 -8.65
C ARG A 111 3.33 -4.33 -8.09
N ARG A 112 4.42 -4.97 -8.55
CA ARG A 112 5.80 -4.61 -8.18
C ARG A 112 6.07 -3.14 -8.50
N LYS A 113 5.79 -2.72 -9.74
CA LYS A 113 5.97 -1.33 -10.18
C LYS A 113 5.20 -0.34 -9.30
N GLU A 114 3.92 -0.59 -9.03
CA GLU A 114 3.10 0.30 -8.20
C GLU A 114 3.62 0.38 -6.76
N ASN A 115 4.07 -0.74 -6.18
CA ASN A 115 4.68 -0.76 -4.85
C ASN A 115 5.97 0.08 -4.80
N PHE A 116 6.90 -0.12 -5.74
CA PHE A 116 8.12 0.68 -5.80
C PHE A 116 7.84 2.16 -6.03
N LEU A 117 6.85 2.49 -6.86
CA LEU A 117 6.43 3.87 -7.08
C LEU A 117 5.83 4.48 -5.80
N GLY A 118 5.05 3.71 -5.04
CA GLY A 118 4.55 4.11 -3.72
C GLY A 118 5.68 4.40 -2.73
N LEU A 119 6.69 3.51 -2.65
CA LEU A 119 7.87 3.68 -1.80
C LEU A 119 8.70 4.91 -2.21
N GLN A 120 8.92 5.12 -3.51
CA GLN A 120 9.66 6.28 -4.02
C GLN A 120 8.94 7.59 -3.68
N ARG A 121 7.61 7.64 -3.85
CA ARG A 121 6.80 8.81 -3.47
C ARG A 121 6.83 9.06 -1.97
N LYS A 122 6.72 8.00 -1.15
CA LYS A 122 6.83 8.10 0.30
C LYS A 122 8.19 8.68 0.70
N GLN A 123 9.28 8.15 0.13
CA GLN A 123 10.63 8.64 0.38
C GLN A 123 10.79 10.12 -0.03
N ALA A 124 10.21 10.54 -1.16
CA ALA A 124 10.22 11.93 -1.59
C ALA A 124 9.50 12.84 -0.58
N VAL A 125 8.28 12.46 -0.15
CA VAL A 125 7.52 13.21 0.87
C VAL A 125 8.27 13.27 2.20
N GLU A 126 8.93 12.19 2.62
CA GLU A 126 9.71 12.17 3.86
C GLU A 126 10.97 13.04 3.78
N LYS A 127 11.63 13.10 2.62
CA LYS A 127 12.75 14.03 2.35
C LYS A 127 12.28 15.48 2.37
N GLU A 128 11.20 15.80 1.65
CA GLU A 128 10.62 17.16 1.62
C GLU A 128 10.13 17.60 3.00
N ALA A 129 9.57 16.68 3.79
CA ALA A 129 9.18 16.94 5.18
C ALA A 129 10.37 17.02 6.15
N GLY A 130 11.61 16.88 5.68
CA GLY A 130 12.82 16.94 6.51
C GLY A 130 13.00 15.79 7.49
N ARG A 131 12.28 14.66 7.30
CA ARG A 131 12.36 13.48 8.17
C ARG A 131 13.52 12.54 7.78
N LEU A 132 14.03 12.65 6.56
CA LEU A 132 15.16 11.86 6.09
C LEU A 132 16.35 12.78 5.79
N VAL A 133 17.52 12.38 6.29
CA VAL A 133 18.80 13.03 6.00
C VAL A 133 19.68 12.04 5.24
N GLU A 134 20.50 12.54 4.33
CA GLU A 134 21.51 11.74 3.67
C GLU A 134 22.55 11.29 4.69
N ARG A 135 22.67 9.96 4.87
CA ARG A 135 23.56 9.38 5.87
C ARG A 135 25.01 9.85 5.71
N ALA A 136 25.54 9.84 4.48
CA ALA A 136 26.91 10.28 4.21
C ALA A 136 27.14 11.74 4.59
N ALA A 137 26.16 12.63 4.33
CA ALA A 137 26.23 14.03 4.72
C ALA A 137 26.15 14.22 6.24
N ALA A 138 25.30 13.45 6.93
CA ALA A 138 25.19 13.48 8.39
C ALA A 138 26.47 12.97 9.08
N GLU A 139 27.04 11.88 8.57
CA GLU A 139 28.32 11.35 9.07
C GLU A 139 29.45 12.36 8.86
N ALA A 140 29.56 12.94 7.66
CA ALA A 140 30.57 13.98 7.37
C ALA A 140 30.43 15.17 8.33
N LEU A 141 29.20 15.70 8.48
CA LEU A 141 28.93 16.82 9.38
C LEU A 141 29.31 16.49 10.83
N PHE A 142 29.01 15.28 11.30
CA PHE A 142 29.37 14.82 12.63
C PHE A 142 30.89 14.77 12.84
N PHE A 143 31.63 14.22 11.88
CA PHE A 143 33.10 14.18 11.96
C PHE A 143 33.73 15.57 11.90
N ASP A 144 33.18 16.46 11.07
CA ASP A 144 33.64 17.83 10.97
C ASP A 144 33.39 18.60 12.26
N THR A 145 32.18 18.49 12.85
CA THR A 145 31.90 19.11 14.15
C THR A 145 32.77 18.53 15.27
N ALA A 146 32.99 17.22 15.29
CA ALA A 146 33.89 16.60 16.27
C ALA A 146 35.34 17.09 16.11
N ARG A 147 35.82 17.27 14.87
CA ARG A 147 37.14 17.83 14.58
C ARG A 147 37.22 19.29 15.05
N ASP A 148 36.23 20.11 14.74
CA ASP A 148 36.18 21.51 15.16
C ASP A 148 36.23 21.63 16.69
N LEU A 149 35.48 20.78 17.40
CA LEU A 149 35.52 20.72 18.86
C LEU A 149 36.90 20.33 19.38
N ARG A 150 37.52 19.29 18.81
CA ARG A 150 38.87 18.86 19.20
C ARG A 150 39.89 19.97 18.98
N ASP A 151 39.85 20.63 17.83
CA ASP A 151 40.80 21.69 17.49
C ASP A 151 40.56 22.95 18.36
N ALA A 152 39.31 23.23 18.74
CA ALA A 152 38.95 24.25 19.72
C ALA A 152 39.54 23.94 21.11
N TRP A 153 39.49 22.68 21.56
CA TRP A 153 40.11 22.24 22.82
C TRP A 153 41.64 22.31 22.76
N LEU A 154 42.28 21.90 21.66
CA LEU A 154 43.74 21.96 21.52
C LEU A 154 44.29 23.40 21.56
N SER A 155 43.53 24.36 21.03
CA SER A 155 43.88 25.78 21.06
C SER A 155 43.45 26.51 22.34
N TRP A 156 42.62 25.89 23.18
CA TRP A 156 42.04 26.52 24.37
C TRP A 156 43.09 26.83 25.47
N PRO A 157 44.03 25.92 25.84
CA PRO A 157 45.03 26.21 26.86
C PRO A 157 45.85 27.46 26.55
N ALA A 158 46.29 27.65 25.31
CA ALA A 158 47.08 28.80 24.90
C ALA A 158 46.32 30.14 25.07
N ARG A 159 44.98 30.12 24.98
CA ARG A 159 44.13 31.31 25.12
C ARG A 159 43.80 31.62 26.58
N ILE A 160 43.48 30.59 27.36
CA ILE A 160 42.95 30.76 28.73
C ILE A 160 44.04 30.73 29.79
N ALA A 161 45.14 30.00 29.58
CA ALA A 161 46.19 29.87 30.60
C ALA A 161 46.79 31.22 31.01
N ILE A 162 46.87 32.20 30.10
CA ILE A 162 47.40 33.54 30.43
C ILE A 162 46.46 34.28 31.39
N VAL A 163 45.15 34.28 31.09
CA VAL A 163 44.13 34.93 31.92
C VAL A 163 44.04 34.24 33.28
N MET A 164 43.98 32.91 33.28
CA MET A 164 43.90 32.11 34.50
C MET A 164 45.17 32.24 35.37
N ALA A 165 46.35 32.37 34.75
CA ALA A 165 47.60 32.56 35.48
C ALA A 165 47.67 33.91 36.19
N ASP A 166 47.13 34.97 35.60
CA ASP A 166 47.04 36.29 36.26
C ASP A 166 46.13 36.23 37.49
N GLU A 167 44.97 35.58 37.36
CA GLU A 167 44.02 35.40 38.47
C GLU A 167 44.61 34.58 39.63
N LEU A 168 45.31 33.49 39.30
CA LEU A 168 45.92 32.58 40.28
C LEU A 168 47.30 33.05 40.76
N ARG A 169 47.87 34.10 40.16
CA ARG A 169 49.23 34.61 40.42
C ARG A 169 50.33 33.54 40.27
N VAL A 170 50.21 32.71 39.24
CA VAL A 170 51.18 31.64 38.89
C VAL A 170 51.90 31.94 37.58
N ASP A 171 52.99 31.21 37.28
CA ASP A 171 53.70 31.34 36.00
C ASP A 171 52.81 30.90 34.82
N PRO A 172 52.53 31.78 33.84
CA PRO A 172 51.69 31.46 32.69
C PRO A 172 52.23 30.32 31.82
N ARG A 173 53.56 30.21 31.70
CA ARG A 173 54.20 29.19 30.86
C ARG A 173 54.05 27.81 31.48
N ALA A 174 54.29 27.68 32.78
CA ALA A 174 54.06 26.46 33.53
C ALA A 174 52.59 26.04 33.46
N LEU A 175 51.66 26.98 33.69
CA LEU A 175 50.22 26.67 33.63
C LEU A 175 49.76 26.21 32.24
N THR A 176 50.24 26.87 31.18
CA THR A 176 49.94 26.45 29.79
C THR A 176 50.41 25.02 29.54
N THR A 177 51.59 24.66 30.03
CA THR A 177 52.17 23.32 29.83
C THR A 177 51.33 22.25 30.52
N VAL A 178 50.98 22.49 31.79
CA VAL A 178 50.17 21.55 32.59
C VAL A 178 48.77 21.39 32.01
N LEU A 179 48.10 22.49 31.66
CA LEU A 179 46.77 22.44 31.04
C LEU A 179 46.78 21.73 29.69
N THR A 180 47.81 21.97 28.87
CA THR A 180 47.94 21.29 27.56
C THR A 180 48.02 19.78 27.73
N ALA A 181 48.83 19.30 28.68
CA ALA A 181 48.96 17.88 28.96
C ALA A 181 47.63 17.25 29.41
N HIS A 182 46.92 17.89 30.34
CA HIS A 182 45.63 17.38 30.83
C HIS A 182 44.53 17.41 29.75
N VAL A 183 44.47 18.46 28.94
CA VAL A 183 43.51 18.53 27.83
C VAL A 183 43.79 17.45 26.79
N GLN A 184 45.05 17.22 26.44
CA GLN A 184 45.42 16.14 25.51
C GLN A 184 45.08 14.76 26.06
N GLN A 185 45.34 14.51 27.35
CA GLN A 185 44.96 13.26 27.99
C GLN A 185 43.44 13.08 28.00
N HIS A 186 42.67 14.12 28.35
CA HIS A 186 41.21 14.07 28.31
C HIS A 186 40.67 13.77 26.90
N LEU A 187 41.23 14.41 25.87
CA LEU A 187 40.85 14.14 24.48
C LEU A 187 41.21 12.72 24.04
N ALA A 188 42.29 12.14 24.56
CA ALA A 188 42.66 10.75 24.30
C ALA A 188 41.66 9.78 24.95
N GLU A 189 41.29 10.01 26.22
CA GLU A 189 40.28 9.22 26.93
C GLU A 189 38.91 9.27 26.24
N LEU A 190 38.49 10.44 25.74
CA LEU A 190 37.26 10.55 24.93
C LEU A 190 37.34 9.81 23.58
N GLY A 191 38.55 9.66 23.04
CA GLY A 191 38.81 8.97 21.77
C GLY A 191 38.89 7.45 21.89
N GLU A 192 38.97 6.91 23.11
CA GLU A 192 38.93 5.47 23.41
C GLU A 192 37.51 5.10 23.91
N PRO A 193 36.51 4.93 23.04
CA PRO A 193 35.19 4.52 23.50
C PRO A 193 35.29 3.15 24.17
N GLU A 194 34.66 2.99 25.34
CA GLU A 194 34.50 1.68 25.96
C GLU A 194 33.76 0.77 24.96
N CYS A 195 34.46 -0.21 24.39
CA CYS A 195 33.86 -1.28 23.61
C CYS A 195 32.99 -2.14 24.53
N GLN A 196 31.80 -1.65 24.87
CA GLN A 196 30.72 -2.46 25.40
C GLN A 196 29.87 -2.91 24.20
N LEU A 197 30.22 -4.07 23.65
CA LEU A 197 29.38 -4.84 22.72
C LEU A 197 28.65 -5.94 23.48
#